data_AF-A0A6I6DCR7-F1
#
_entry.id   AF-A0A6I6DCR7-F1
#
_cell.length_a   1.000
_cell.length_b   1.000
_cell.length_c   1.000
_cell.angle_alpha   90.00
_cell.angle_beta   90.00
_cell.angle_gamma   90.00
#
_symmetry.space_group_name_H-M   'P 1'
#
loop_
_entity.id
_entity.type
_entity.pdbx_description
1 polymer ?
#
loop_
_entity_poly.entity_id
_entity_poly.type
_entity_poly.pdbx_seq_one_letter_code
_entity_poly.pdbx_strand_id
1 'polypeptide(L)'
;MKKRFMLLTVLLLGMLIVVGCVEETVKQNEHHHDEEGIIFEIIYRSADEVTAYIHVDHWHGGLPVIQKGENISLGAYVEKNEVVIELDGKHYDLRVDYARDADENIVSFDNHGDHVHIIGEQEGQTDVVFQLFHDNKIEYETPPISVNVVKDDD
;
A
#
# COMPACT_ATOMS: atom_id res chain seq x y z
N MET A 1 -56.36 53.64 48.42
CA MET A 1 -55.61 52.91 49.47
C MET A 1 -54.57 52.01 48.80
N LYS A 2 -53.41 51.82 49.45
CA LYS A 2 -52.22 51.01 49.10
C LYS A 2 -51.18 51.66 48.16
N LYS A 3 -50.24 52.32 48.84
CA LYS A 3 -48.88 52.68 48.42
C LYS A 3 -47.97 51.44 48.37
N ARG A 4 -46.90 51.50 47.56
CA ARG A 4 -45.55 50.85 47.64
C ARG A 4 -45.01 50.85 46.19
N PHE A 5 -43.95 51.55 45.75
CA PHE A 5 -42.59 51.76 46.26
C PHE A 5 -41.95 50.49 46.82
N MET A 6 -41.22 49.75 45.97
CA MET A 6 -40.03 48.90 46.26
C MET A 6 -39.58 48.25 44.92
N LEU A 7 -38.44 48.59 44.32
CA LEU A 7 -37.04 48.18 44.61
C LEU A 7 -36.68 46.78 44.06
N LEU A 8 -35.52 46.72 43.38
CA LEU A 8 -34.69 45.54 43.06
C LEU A 8 -35.27 44.59 41.97
N THR A 9 -34.52 44.11 40.97
CA THR A 9 -33.22 43.45 41.09
C THR A 9 -32.51 43.45 39.74
N VAL A 10 -31.22 43.79 39.74
CA VAL A 10 -30.29 43.45 38.65
C VAL A 10 -30.17 41.93 38.62
N LEU A 11 -30.49 41.29 37.49
CA LEU A 11 -30.07 39.92 37.22
C LEU A 11 -29.09 39.96 36.06
N LEU A 12 -27.82 39.75 36.40
CA LEU A 12 -26.80 39.31 35.47
C LEU A 12 -27.31 38.03 34.78
N LEU A 13 -27.55 38.10 33.48
CA LEU A 13 -27.56 36.91 32.65
C LEU A 13 -26.18 36.81 31.99
N GLY A 14 -25.32 35.99 32.58
CA GLY A 14 -24.13 35.51 31.88
C GLY A 14 -24.59 34.69 30.69
N MET A 15 -24.22 35.13 29.49
CA MET A 15 -24.33 34.32 28.28
C MET A 15 -22.93 34.03 27.78
N LEU A 16 -22.67 32.73 27.62
CA LEU A 16 -21.38 32.11 27.42
C LEU A 16 -20.58 32.74 26.26
N ILE A 17 -19.29 32.92 26.51
CA ILE A 17 -18.28 32.99 25.45
C ILE A 17 -18.27 31.61 24.81
N VAL A 18 -18.91 31.47 23.64
CA VAL A 18 -18.67 30.30 22.78
C VAL A 18 -17.31 30.53 22.14
N VAL A 19 -16.29 29.98 22.79
CA VAL A 19 -15.08 29.54 22.11
C VAL A 19 -15.55 28.46 21.13
N GLY A 20 -15.50 28.77 19.85
CA GLY A 20 -15.84 27.86 18.78
C GLY A 20 -14.94 28.18 17.61
N CYS A 21 -13.90 27.36 17.47
CA CYS A 21 -12.85 27.42 16.49
C CYS A 21 -13.41 27.71 15.09
N VAL A 22 -12.91 28.77 14.44
CA VAL A 22 -12.93 28.81 12.98
C VAL A 22 -11.95 27.73 12.55
N GLU A 23 -12.56 26.64 12.09
CA GLU A 23 -11.96 25.44 11.53
C GLU A 23 -10.88 25.84 10.52
N GLU A 24 -9.65 25.40 10.80
CA GLU A 24 -8.58 25.37 9.83
C GLU A 24 -9.11 24.65 8.59
N THR A 25 -8.99 25.30 7.44
CA THR A 25 -9.24 24.68 6.15
C THR A 25 -8.33 23.46 6.05
N VAL A 26 -8.90 22.29 6.29
CA VAL A 26 -8.28 21.00 6.04
C VAL A 26 -7.77 21.05 4.61
N LYS A 27 -6.46 20.95 4.44
CA LYS A 27 -5.87 20.60 3.15
C LYS A 27 -6.55 19.32 2.73
N GLN A 28 -7.46 19.39 1.76
CA GLN A 28 -7.91 18.22 1.05
C GLN A 28 -6.66 17.61 0.44
N ASN A 29 -6.28 16.46 0.99
CA ASN A 29 -5.26 15.60 0.45
C ASN A 29 -5.82 15.17 -0.90
N GLU A 30 -5.30 15.76 -1.98
CA GLU A 30 -5.59 15.29 -3.33
C GLU A 30 -4.90 13.94 -3.49
N HIS A 31 -5.56 12.89 -2.99
CA HIS A 31 -5.29 11.53 -3.39
C HIS A 31 -5.66 11.48 -4.87
N HIS A 32 -4.66 11.62 -5.73
CA HIS A 32 -4.79 11.32 -7.13
C HIS A 32 -5.15 9.84 -7.19
N HIS A 33 -6.44 9.53 -7.36
CA HIS A 33 -6.87 8.18 -7.69
C HIS A 33 -6.16 7.79 -8.98
N ASP A 34 -5.40 6.72 -8.90
CA ASP A 34 -4.87 5.97 -10.03
C ASP A 34 -6.04 5.73 -10.99
N GLU A 35 -5.84 5.84 -12.30
CA GLU A 35 -6.93 5.85 -13.29
C GLU A 35 -7.80 4.56 -13.26
N GLU A 36 -7.38 3.51 -12.56
CA GLU A 36 -8.11 2.25 -12.33
C GLU A 36 -8.60 2.02 -10.88
N GLY A 37 -8.32 2.94 -9.95
CA GLY A 37 -8.74 2.83 -8.55
C GLY A 37 -8.15 1.63 -7.81
N ILE A 38 -6.91 1.23 -8.14
CA ILE A 38 -6.20 0.12 -7.52
C ILE A 38 -4.95 0.61 -6.79
N ILE A 39 -4.88 0.33 -5.49
CA ILE A 39 -3.68 0.49 -4.67
C ILE A 39 -2.97 -0.87 -4.65
N PHE A 40 -1.68 -0.87 -4.93
CA PHE A 40 -0.85 -2.08 -4.92
C PHE A 40 0.47 -1.79 -4.20
N GLU A 41 0.68 -2.46 -3.07
CA GLU A 41 1.88 -2.34 -2.24
C GLU A 41 2.53 -3.71 -2.06
N ILE A 42 3.87 -3.77 -2.13
CA ILE A 42 4.67 -4.96 -1.88
C ILE A 42 5.20 -4.91 -0.44
N ILE A 43 4.95 -5.99 0.29
CA ILE A 43 5.34 -6.15 1.69
C ILE A 43 6.48 -7.14 1.79
N TYR A 44 7.64 -6.71 2.29
CA TYR A 44 8.71 -7.61 2.67
C TYR A 44 8.38 -8.29 3.99
N ARG A 45 7.96 -9.56 3.92
CA ARG A 45 7.35 -10.28 5.06
C ARG A 45 8.30 -10.48 6.24
N SER A 46 9.60 -10.59 5.98
CA SER A 46 10.59 -10.77 7.05
C SER A 46 10.76 -9.53 7.93
N ALA A 47 10.48 -8.34 7.39
CA ALA A 47 10.57 -7.06 8.10
C ALA A 47 9.20 -6.44 8.42
N ASP A 48 8.11 -7.00 7.86
CA ASP A 48 6.75 -6.42 7.91
C ASP A 48 6.72 -4.96 7.42
N GLU A 49 7.40 -4.71 6.28
CA GLU A 49 7.63 -3.38 5.73
C GLU A 49 7.15 -3.28 4.27
N VAL A 50 6.49 -2.18 3.91
CA VAL A 50 6.19 -1.83 2.53
C VAL A 50 7.46 -1.34 1.83
N THR A 51 7.96 -2.12 0.88
CA THR A 51 9.23 -1.86 0.18
C THR A 51 9.01 -1.16 -1.17
N ALA A 52 7.84 -1.37 -1.78
CA ALA A 52 7.47 -0.74 -3.04
C ALA A 52 5.94 -0.56 -3.13
N TYR A 53 5.48 0.49 -3.80
CA TYR A 53 4.06 0.71 -4.08
C TYR A 53 3.89 1.43 -5.41
N ILE A 54 2.74 1.21 -6.07
CA ILE A 54 2.40 1.90 -7.32
C ILE A 54 1.70 3.21 -7.00
N HIS A 55 2.06 4.26 -7.74
CA HIS A 55 1.31 5.50 -7.76
C HIS A 55 1.18 5.97 -9.21
N VAL A 56 -0.07 6.15 -9.66
CA VAL A 56 -0.41 6.47 -11.06
C VAL A 56 0.00 5.36 -12.05
N ASP A 57 1.28 5.28 -12.43
CA ASP A 57 1.80 4.42 -13.49
C ASP A 57 3.20 3.86 -13.22
N HIS A 58 3.78 4.12 -12.05
CA HIS A 58 5.14 3.70 -11.72
C HIS A 58 5.32 3.32 -10.25
N TRP A 59 6.39 2.59 -10.00
CA TRP A 59 6.81 2.21 -8.67
C TRP A 59 7.50 3.36 -7.92
N HIS A 60 7.10 3.55 -6.68
CA HIS A 60 7.94 4.14 -5.66
C HIS A 60 8.58 3.03 -4.83
N GLY A 61 9.83 3.22 -4.43
CA GLY A 61 10.59 2.21 -3.70
C GLY A 61 11.25 1.17 -4.61
N GLY A 62 11.52 -0.01 -4.06
CA GLY A 62 12.22 -1.09 -4.76
C GLY A 62 12.18 -2.39 -3.95
N LEU A 63 12.53 -3.50 -4.58
CA LEU A 63 12.60 -4.78 -3.88
C LEU A 63 13.90 -4.89 -3.06
N PRO A 64 13.89 -5.60 -1.92
CA PRO A 64 15.11 -5.94 -1.20
C PRO A 64 16.10 -6.67 -2.12
N VAL A 65 17.39 -6.43 -1.90
CA VAL A 65 18.45 -7.16 -2.60
C VAL A 65 18.44 -8.62 -2.14
N ILE A 66 18.60 -9.54 -3.07
CA ILE A 66 18.64 -10.98 -2.82
C ILE A 66 20.10 -11.44 -2.84
N GLN A 67 20.51 -12.22 -1.85
CA GLN A 67 21.80 -12.92 -1.91
C GLN A 67 21.65 -14.17 -2.79
N LYS A 68 22.66 -14.46 -3.62
CA LYS A 68 22.65 -15.66 -4.46
C LYS A 68 22.52 -16.92 -3.60
N GLY A 69 21.58 -17.78 -3.96
CA GLY A 69 21.24 -19.01 -3.23
C GLY A 69 20.16 -18.81 -2.16
N GLU A 70 19.86 -17.57 -1.80
CA GLU A 70 18.83 -17.21 -0.83
C GLU A 70 17.55 -16.75 -1.54
N ASN A 71 16.50 -16.50 -0.75
CA ASN A 71 15.25 -15.95 -1.24
C ASN A 71 14.72 -14.81 -0.36
N ILE A 72 13.84 -14.00 -0.94
CA ILE A 72 12.99 -13.07 -0.22
C ILE A 72 11.53 -13.51 -0.31
N SER A 73 10.77 -13.26 0.76
CA SER A 73 9.34 -13.55 0.84
C SER A 73 8.55 -12.25 0.77
N LEU A 74 7.75 -12.10 -0.29
CA LEU A 74 7.02 -10.88 -0.60
C LEU A 74 5.51 -11.16 -0.60
N GLY A 75 4.79 -10.46 0.27
CA GLY A 75 3.33 -10.36 0.23
C GLY A 75 2.90 -9.08 -0.49
N ALA A 76 1.60 -8.83 -0.54
CA ALA A 76 1.08 -7.58 -1.05
C ALA A 76 -0.15 -7.10 -0.26
N TYR A 77 -0.32 -5.78 -0.20
CA TYR A 77 -1.60 -5.15 0.09
C TYR A 77 -2.20 -4.70 -1.23
N VAL A 78 -3.44 -5.11 -1.48
CA VAL A 78 -4.17 -4.75 -2.69
C VAL A 78 -5.54 -4.23 -2.29
N GLU A 79 -5.88 -3.05 -2.76
CA GLU A 79 -7.19 -2.44 -2.59
C GLU A 79 -7.71 -2.00 -3.95
N LYS A 80 -8.96 -2.33 -4.27
CA LYS A 80 -9.59 -1.97 -5.54
C LYS A 80 -10.95 -1.36 -5.28
N ASN A 81 -11.18 -0.16 -5.78
CA ASN A 81 -12.42 0.60 -5.54
C ASN A 81 -12.78 0.69 -4.04
N GLU A 82 -11.81 1.05 -3.20
CA GLU A 82 -11.98 1.18 -1.74
C GLU A 82 -12.27 -0.15 -1.00
N VAL A 83 -12.08 -1.28 -1.67
CA VAL A 83 -12.26 -2.63 -1.10
C VAL A 83 -10.93 -3.36 -1.07
N VAL A 84 -10.50 -3.75 0.13
CA VAL A 84 -9.31 -4.58 0.32
C VAL A 84 -9.56 -5.97 -0.27
N ILE A 85 -8.63 -6.42 -1.10
CA ILE A 85 -8.64 -7.74 -1.70
C ILE A 85 -7.90 -8.70 -0.77
N GLU A 86 -8.60 -9.74 -0.30
CA GLU A 86 -8.00 -10.81 0.48
C GLU A 86 -7.30 -11.80 -0.45
N LEU A 87 -5.97 -11.90 -0.34
CA LEU A 87 -5.17 -12.87 -1.08
C LEU A 87 -5.21 -14.22 -0.34
N ASP A 88 -6.17 -15.08 -0.71
CA ASP A 88 -6.46 -16.32 0.00
C ASP A 88 -5.90 -17.59 -0.69
N GLY A 89 -5.26 -17.43 -1.86
CA GLY A 89 -4.74 -18.55 -2.64
C GLY A 89 -5.82 -19.38 -3.33
N LYS A 90 -7.08 -18.92 -3.33
CA LYS A 90 -8.24 -19.66 -3.87
C LYS A 90 -9.02 -18.83 -4.88
N HIS A 91 -9.46 -17.65 -4.46
CA HIS A 91 -10.17 -16.70 -5.31
C HIS A 91 -9.17 -15.70 -5.86
N TYR A 92 -8.37 -15.12 -4.97
CA TYR A 92 -7.35 -14.14 -5.31
C TYR A 92 -5.96 -14.62 -4.92
N ASP A 93 -5.03 -14.51 -5.87
CA ASP A 93 -3.63 -14.86 -5.66
C ASP A 93 -2.73 -13.68 -6.05
N LEU A 94 -1.67 -13.46 -5.27
CA LEU A 94 -0.47 -12.78 -5.72
C LEU A 94 0.41 -13.78 -6.46
N ARG A 95 0.82 -13.40 -7.67
CA ARG A 95 1.83 -14.13 -8.43
C ARG A 95 2.90 -13.17 -8.95
N VAL A 96 4.03 -13.74 -9.32
CA VAL A 96 5.13 -13.04 -9.99
C VAL A 96 5.49 -13.77 -11.28
N ASP A 97 5.80 -13.00 -12.31
CA ASP A 97 6.31 -13.48 -13.59
C ASP A 97 7.42 -12.56 -14.09
N TYR A 98 8.17 -13.00 -15.09
CA TYR A 98 9.20 -12.18 -15.72
C TYR A 98 8.57 -11.02 -16.48
N ALA A 99 9.21 -9.85 -16.40
CA ALA A 99 8.90 -8.78 -17.32
C ALA A 99 9.30 -9.18 -18.75
N ARG A 100 8.72 -8.47 -19.72
CA ARG A 100 9.04 -8.69 -21.13
C ARG A 100 10.54 -8.48 -21.38
N ASP A 101 11.15 -9.42 -22.09
CA ASP A 101 12.57 -9.41 -22.49
C ASP A 101 13.56 -9.48 -21.30
N ALA A 102 13.10 -9.85 -20.10
CA ALA A 102 13.94 -10.03 -18.91
C ALA A 102 14.83 -11.28 -19.01
N ASP A 103 15.95 -11.29 -18.28
CA ASP A 103 16.82 -12.46 -18.17
C ASP A 103 16.26 -13.43 -17.11
N GLU A 104 15.69 -14.53 -17.58
CA GLU A 104 15.05 -15.56 -16.74
C GLU A 104 16.05 -16.42 -15.95
N ASN A 105 17.37 -16.22 -16.14
CA ASN A 105 18.38 -17.02 -15.44
C ASN A 105 18.84 -16.41 -14.11
N ILE A 106 18.43 -15.17 -13.80
CA ILE A 106 18.87 -14.42 -12.61
C ILE A 106 18.11 -14.85 -11.36
N VAL A 107 16.81 -15.11 -11.49
CA VAL A 107 15.95 -15.53 -10.36
C VAL A 107 15.03 -16.67 -10.76
N SER A 108 14.42 -17.33 -9.78
CA SER A 108 13.27 -18.22 -9.96
C SER A 108 12.17 -17.87 -8.96
N PHE A 109 10.96 -18.41 -9.15
CA PHE A 109 9.77 -18.05 -8.37
C PHE A 109 9.08 -19.27 -7.75
N ASP A 110 8.61 -19.11 -6.51
CA ASP A 110 7.64 -20.03 -5.87
C ASP A 110 6.40 -19.23 -5.44
N ASN A 111 5.23 -19.59 -5.97
CA ASN A 111 3.99 -18.85 -5.76
C ASN A 111 3.10 -19.58 -4.76
N HIS A 112 2.75 -18.91 -3.65
CA HIS A 112 2.02 -19.51 -2.53
C HIS A 112 0.58 -19.02 -2.37
N GLY A 113 0.11 -18.14 -3.26
CA GLY A 113 -1.24 -17.58 -3.21
C GLY A 113 -1.28 -16.23 -2.51
N ASP A 114 -0.99 -16.18 -1.21
CA ASP A 114 -0.95 -14.91 -0.44
C ASP A 114 0.41 -14.19 -0.54
N HIS A 115 1.44 -14.89 -1.01
CA HIS A 115 2.79 -14.37 -1.18
C HIS A 115 3.57 -15.15 -2.24
N VAL A 116 4.74 -14.61 -2.57
CA VAL A 116 5.71 -15.24 -3.46
C VAL A 116 7.09 -15.28 -2.83
N HIS A 117 7.86 -16.31 -3.15
CA HIS A 117 9.30 -16.30 -3.00
C HIS A 117 9.96 -15.94 -4.32
N ILE A 118 10.92 -15.02 -4.27
CA ILE A 118 11.85 -14.76 -5.35
C ILE A 118 13.22 -15.28 -4.88
N ILE A 119 13.77 -16.23 -5.63
CA ILE A 119 14.99 -16.97 -5.29
C ILE A 119 16.12 -16.45 -6.18
N GLY A 120 17.25 -16.07 -5.60
CA GLY A 120 18.41 -15.55 -6.35
C GLY A 120 19.25 -16.70 -6.93
N GLU A 121 19.16 -16.95 -8.23
CA GLU A 121 19.87 -18.05 -8.88
C GLU A 121 21.28 -17.64 -9.34
N GLN A 122 21.39 -16.45 -9.91
CA GLN A 122 22.64 -15.91 -10.45
C GLN A 122 22.78 -14.43 -10.12
N GLU A 123 24.02 -14.00 -9.92
CA GLU A 123 24.33 -12.59 -9.72
C GLU A 123 23.92 -11.77 -10.95
N GLY A 124 23.27 -10.63 -10.71
CA GLY A 124 22.82 -9.75 -11.78
C GLY A 124 21.53 -9.04 -11.43
N GLN A 125 20.89 -8.52 -12.47
CA GLN A 125 19.64 -7.79 -12.38
C GLN A 125 18.68 -8.34 -13.44
N THR A 126 17.41 -8.48 -13.06
CA THR A 126 16.31 -8.82 -13.97
C THR A 126 15.07 -8.06 -13.56
N ASP A 127 14.11 -7.92 -14.46
CA ASP A 127 12.85 -7.23 -14.19
C ASP A 127 11.70 -8.23 -14.11
N VAL A 128 10.80 -8.02 -13.15
CA VAL A 128 9.62 -8.86 -12.91
C VAL A 128 8.37 -8.03 -12.89
N VAL A 129 7.22 -8.67 -13.06
CA VAL A 129 5.90 -8.08 -12.86
C VAL A 129 5.17 -8.86 -11.77
N PHE A 130 4.41 -8.16 -10.93
CA PHE A 130 3.46 -8.78 -10.02
C PHE A 130 2.09 -8.82 -10.68
N GLN A 131 1.34 -9.87 -10.40
CA GLN A 131 0.03 -10.11 -10.99
C GLN A 131 -0.96 -10.42 -9.87
N LEU A 132 -2.10 -9.71 -9.89
CA LEU A 132 -3.29 -10.12 -9.14
C LEU A 132 -4.07 -11.09 -10.01
N PHE A 133 -4.20 -12.33 -9.55
CA PHE A 133 -5.05 -13.31 -10.18
C PHE A 133 -6.42 -13.35 -9.51
N HIS A 134 -7.45 -13.59 -10.30
CA HIS A 134 -8.79 -13.95 -9.85
C HIS A 134 -9.26 -15.19 -10.62
N ASP A 135 -9.59 -16.26 -9.89
CA ASP A 135 -10.03 -17.53 -10.49
C ASP A 135 -9.10 -18.04 -11.60
N ASN A 136 -7.78 -18.02 -11.34
CA ASN A 136 -6.71 -18.40 -12.27
C ASN A 136 -6.61 -17.56 -13.56
N LYS A 137 -7.10 -16.32 -13.55
CA LYS A 137 -6.88 -15.35 -14.63
C LYS A 137 -6.22 -14.10 -14.08
N ILE A 138 -5.30 -13.52 -14.85
CA ILE A 138 -4.71 -12.21 -14.51
C ILE A 138 -5.84 -11.17 -14.57
N GLU A 139 -6.13 -10.56 -13.43
CA GLU A 139 -7.06 -9.43 -13.32
C GLU A 139 -6.32 -8.10 -13.41
N TYR A 140 -5.10 -8.03 -12.88
CA TYR A 140 -4.21 -6.87 -12.96
C TYR A 140 -2.75 -7.31 -13.02
N GLU A 141 -1.94 -6.57 -13.77
CA GLU A 141 -0.49 -6.73 -13.90
C GLU A 141 0.18 -5.39 -13.63
N THR A 142 1.21 -5.39 -12.79
CA THR A 142 1.95 -4.18 -12.45
C THR A 142 2.90 -3.76 -13.57
N PRO A 143 3.37 -2.50 -13.59
CA PRO A 143 4.60 -2.15 -14.31
C PRO A 143 5.78 -3.04 -13.87
N PRO A 144 6.80 -3.23 -14.71
CA PRO A 144 8.01 -3.96 -14.33
C PRO A 144 8.74 -3.31 -13.14
N ILE A 145 9.33 -4.14 -12.29
CA ILE A 145 10.20 -3.72 -11.19
C ILE A 145 11.47 -4.58 -11.17
N SER A 146 12.61 -3.93 -10.91
CA SER A 146 13.89 -4.63 -10.89
C SER A 146 14.11 -5.46 -9.62
N VAL A 147 14.64 -6.65 -9.82
CA VAL A 147 15.20 -7.53 -8.80
C VAL A 147 16.72 -7.54 -8.97
N ASN A 148 17.44 -7.38 -7.88
CA ASN A 148 18.90 -7.43 -7.86
C ASN A 148 19.38 -8.62 -7.02
N VAL A 149 20.22 -9.46 -7.62
CA VAL A 149 20.88 -10.57 -6.96
C VAL A 149 22.37 -10.26 -6.85
N VAL A 150 22.89 -10.31 -5.63
CA VAL A 150 24.32 -10.10 -5.34
C VAL A 150 24.98 -11.38 -4.90
N LYS A 151 26.30 -11.43 -4.99
CA LYS A 151 27.10 -12.53 -4.44
C LYS A 151 26.77 -12.73 -2.96
N ASP A 152 26.93 -13.97 -2.51
CA ASP A 152 26.92 -14.27 -1.08
C ASP A 152 28.17 -13.66 -0.42
N ASP A 153 27.98 -13.05 0.75
CA ASP A 153 29.05 -12.43 1.53
C ASP A 153 29.60 -13.46 2.54
N ASP A 154 30.29 -14.48 2.02
CA ASP A 154 31.07 -15.45 2.80
C ASP A 154 32.24 -14.80 3.60
#